data_AF-A0A1V2P368-F1
#
_entry.id   AF-A0A1V2P368-F1
#
_cell.length_a   1.000
_cell.length_b   1.000
_cell.length_c   1.000
_cell.angle_alpha   90.00
_cell.angle_beta   90.00
_cell.angle_gamma   90.00
#
_symmetry.space_group_name_H-M   'P 1'
#
loop_
_entity.id
_entity.type
_entity.pdbx_description
1 polymer ?
#
loop_
_entity_poly.entity_id
_entity_poly.type
_entity_poly.pdbx_seq_one_letter_code
_entity_poly.pdbx_strand_id
1 'polypeptide(L)'
;MDRADKAWKALERATASYREAGDAVLADEDLVAKLRAIFASGRSHHTALRLIADRAPERPELVQALLPELFHAALGESPYATRARHILVGLPADMRDPQLEALASREIADPDPERWEELRALAVLLEDVGRLDILVFLKEAVKDSPEEALRWIAEDFPRYS
;
A
#
# COMPACT_ATOMS: atom_id res chain seq x y z
N MET A 1 11.01 35.46 20.34
CA MET A 1 10.68 34.23 19.60
C MET A 1 9.69 33.45 20.43
N ASP A 2 8.44 33.42 20.00
CA ASP A 2 7.36 32.78 20.75
C ASP A 2 7.46 31.24 20.66
N ARG A 3 6.67 30.52 21.46
CA ARG A 3 6.65 29.06 21.51
C ARG A 3 6.35 28.42 20.14
N ALA A 4 5.45 29.02 19.36
CA ALA A 4 5.09 28.60 18.01
C ALA A 4 6.28 28.72 17.06
N ASP A 5 6.98 29.86 17.04
CA ASP A 5 8.20 30.04 16.23
C ASP A 5 9.27 28.99 16.56
N LYS A 6 9.46 28.68 17.85
CA LYS A 6 10.42 27.67 18.30
C LYS A 6 10.02 26.27 17.82
N ALA A 7 8.74 25.93 17.92
CA ALA A 7 8.20 24.65 17.46
C ALA A 7 8.32 24.51 15.94
N TRP A 8 7.99 25.58 15.20
CA TRP A 8 8.13 25.62 13.75
C TRP A 8 9.57 25.37 13.31
N LYS A 9 10.55 26.10 13.88
CA LYS A 9 11.98 25.86 13.60
C LYS A 9 12.46 24.47 14.01
N ALA A 10 11.82 23.83 14.99
CA ALA A 10 12.12 22.45 15.33
C ALA A 10 11.60 21.48 14.26
N LEU A 11 10.40 21.72 13.72
CA LEU A 11 9.85 20.95 12.60
C LEU A 11 10.70 21.07 11.33
N GLU A 12 11.17 22.28 10.99
CA GLU A 12 12.07 22.50 9.85
C GLU A 12 13.35 21.68 9.99
N ARG A 13 13.99 21.72 11.16
CA ARG A 13 15.20 20.93 11.43
C ARG A 13 14.95 19.43 11.38
N ALA A 14 13.86 18.96 11.98
CA ALA A 14 13.48 17.55 11.93
C ALA A 14 13.22 17.08 10.49
N THR A 15 12.64 17.95 9.65
CA THR A 15 12.39 17.67 8.23
C THR A 15 13.71 17.58 7.45
N ALA A 16 14.65 18.49 7.71
CA ALA A 16 16.00 18.43 7.12
C ALA A 16 16.73 17.14 7.52
N SER A 17 16.78 16.82 8.82
CA SER A 17 17.41 15.60 9.30
C SER A 17 16.75 14.32 8.76
N TYR A 18 15.42 14.33 8.60
CA TYR A 18 14.72 13.22 7.96
C TYR A 18 15.13 13.03 6.50
N ARG A 19 15.25 14.12 5.74
CA ARG A 19 15.69 14.06 4.33
C ARG A 19 17.12 13.53 4.21
N GLU A 20 18.04 14.08 5.01
CA GLU A 20 19.44 13.63 5.04
C GLU A 20 19.57 12.15 5.41
N ALA A 21 18.83 11.70 6.45
CA ALA A 21 18.81 10.29 6.82
C ALA A 21 18.19 9.42 5.73
N GLY A 22 17.14 9.90 5.06
CA GLY A 22 16.52 9.23 3.93
C GLY A 22 17.48 9.06 2.76
N ASP A 23 18.23 10.10 2.41
CA ASP A 23 19.24 10.05 1.34
C ASP A 23 20.36 9.04 1.68
N ALA A 24 20.80 9.00 2.94
CA ALA A 24 21.78 8.02 3.41
C ALA A 24 21.25 6.57 3.32
N VAL A 25 19.97 6.35 3.68
CA VAL A 25 19.32 5.04 3.54
C VAL A 25 19.15 4.63 2.07
N LEU A 26 18.89 5.58 1.17
CA LEU A 26 18.76 5.31 -0.27
C LEU A 26 20.10 4.98 -0.94
N ALA A 27 21.22 5.40 -0.36
CA ALA A 27 22.55 5.06 -0.86
C ALA A 27 22.99 3.62 -0.51
N ASP A 28 22.18 2.90 0.25
CA ASP A 28 22.45 1.55 0.72
C ASP A 28 22.13 0.51 -0.38
N GLU A 29 23.13 -0.26 -0.83
CA GLU A 29 22.94 -1.29 -1.86
C GLU A 29 22.00 -2.42 -1.40
N ASP A 30 21.92 -2.68 -0.10
CA ASP A 30 21.07 -3.71 0.51
C ASP A 30 19.69 -3.16 0.94
N LEU A 31 19.31 -1.96 0.51
CA LEU A 31 18.10 -1.27 0.94
C LEU A 31 16.85 -2.14 0.83
N VAL A 32 16.65 -2.79 -0.32
CA VAL A 32 15.47 -3.64 -0.56
C VAL A 32 15.40 -4.76 0.47
N ALA A 33 16.51 -5.46 0.72
CA ALA A 33 16.56 -6.54 1.70
C ALA A 33 16.26 -6.03 3.12
N LYS A 34 16.78 -4.86 3.48
CA LYS A 34 16.50 -4.21 4.78
C LYS A 34 15.03 -3.83 4.92
N LEU A 35 14.42 -3.25 3.89
CA LEU A 35 13.01 -2.89 3.89
C LEU A 35 12.11 -4.12 3.99
N ARG A 36 12.42 -5.22 3.28
CA ARG A 36 11.70 -6.49 3.42
C ARG A 36 11.75 -7.02 4.85
N ALA A 37 12.93 -7.00 5.48
CA ALA A 37 13.08 -7.41 6.87
C ALA A 37 12.27 -6.51 7.84
N ILE A 38 12.21 -5.20 7.57
CA ILE A 38 11.37 -4.26 8.33
C ILE A 38 9.89 -4.63 8.21
N PHE A 39 9.38 -4.84 6.99
CA PHE A 39 8.00 -5.27 6.76
C PHE A 39 7.68 -6.60 7.44
N ALA A 40 8.55 -7.60 7.30
CA ALA A 40 8.37 -8.91 7.94
C ALA A 40 8.35 -8.84 9.47
N SER A 41 9.10 -7.90 10.07
CA SER A 41 9.16 -7.75 11.53
C SER A 41 7.96 -7.01 12.13
N GLY A 42 7.16 -6.31 11.30
CA GLY A 42 6.10 -5.40 11.72
C GLY A 42 6.57 -4.14 12.47
N ARG A 43 7.83 -4.09 12.93
CA ARG A 43 8.41 -2.95 13.64
C ARG A 43 8.82 -1.88 12.66
N SER A 44 8.48 -0.62 12.95
CA SER A 44 8.89 0.54 12.16
C SER A 44 8.44 0.56 10.69
N HIS A 45 7.48 -0.28 10.30
CA HIS A 45 6.94 -0.33 8.94
C HIS A 45 6.34 1.02 8.46
N HIS A 46 5.89 1.87 9.38
CA HIS A 46 5.34 3.20 9.07
C HIS A 46 6.43 4.17 8.58
N THR A 47 7.64 4.06 9.14
CA THR A 47 8.80 4.85 8.70
C THR A 47 9.26 4.38 7.33
N ALA A 48 9.28 3.07 7.10
CA ALA A 48 9.55 2.50 5.77
C ALA A 48 8.52 2.99 4.73
N LEU A 49 7.22 2.88 5.02
CA LEU A 49 6.16 3.37 4.14
C LEU A 49 6.26 4.87 3.87
N ARG A 50 6.63 5.68 4.87
CA ARG A 50 6.86 7.12 4.67
C ARG A 50 8.05 7.36 3.73
N LEU A 51 9.19 6.72 3.98
CA LEU A 51 10.38 6.84 3.13
C LEU A 51 10.08 6.43 1.68
N ILE A 52 9.38 5.32 1.48
CA ILE A 52 9.01 4.84 0.14
C ILE A 52 8.06 5.84 -0.52
N ALA A 53 7.02 6.32 0.17
CA ALA A 53 6.09 7.30 -0.40
C ALA A 53 6.77 8.60 -0.83
N ASP A 54 7.68 9.12 -0.01
CA ASP A 54 8.39 10.38 -0.29
C ASP A 54 9.35 10.24 -1.49
N ARG A 55 9.71 9.01 -1.89
CA ARG A 55 10.71 8.71 -2.92
C ARG A 55 10.18 7.94 -4.13
N ALA A 56 8.96 7.43 -4.06
CA ALA A 56 8.31 6.67 -5.12
C ALA A 56 8.35 7.35 -6.50
N PRO A 57 8.13 8.68 -6.63
CA PRO A 57 8.22 9.35 -7.93
C PRO A 57 9.62 9.33 -8.56
N GLU A 58 10.67 9.27 -7.73
CA GLU A 58 12.07 9.31 -8.16
C GLU A 58 12.68 7.90 -8.27
N ARG A 59 12.04 6.89 -7.67
CA ARG A 59 12.55 5.52 -7.50
C ARG A 59 11.45 4.46 -7.73
N PRO A 60 10.79 4.41 -8.90
CA PRO A 60 9.73 3.42 -9.18
C PRO A 60 10.24 1.98 -9.09
N GLU A 61 11.52 1.73 -9.35
CA GLU A 61 12.17 0.42 -9.22
C GLU A 61 12.18 -0.10 -7.78
N LEU A 62 12.31 0.80 -6.79
CA LEU A 62 12.24 0.45 -5.38
C LEU A 62 10.84 -0.02 -5.00
N VAL A 63 9.82 0.68 -5.50
CA VAL A 63 8.42 0.36 -5.28
C VAL A 63 8.07 -0.99 -5.91
N GLN A 64 8.51 -1.21 -7.15
CA GLN A 64 8.31 -2.49 -7.84
C GLN A 64 8.98 -3.66 -7.08
N ALA A 65 10.21 -3.47 -6.58
CA ALA A 65 10.92 -4.51 -5.84
C ALA A 65 10.24 -4.89 -4.51
N LEU A 66 9.46 -3.98 -3.93
CA LEU A 66 8.73 -4.14 -2.65
C LEU A 66 7.22 -4.31 -2.84
N LEU A 67 6.76 -4.55 -4.08
CA LEU A 67 5.34 -4.62 -4.39
C LEU A 67 4.60 -5.67 -3.55
N PRO A 68 5.12 -6.89 -3.29
CA PRO A 68 4.45 -7.85 -2.41
C PRO A 68 4.22 -7.31 -1.00
N GLU A 69 5.23 -6.68 -0.39
CA GLU A 69 5.13 -6.12 0.95
C GLU A 69 4.17 -4.92 0.99
N LEU A 70 4.20 -4.07 -0.03
CA LEU A 70 3.28 -2.95 -0.18
C LEU A 70 1.84 -3.41 -0.43
N PHE A 71 1.64 -4.49 -1.19
CA PHE A 71 0.34 -5.10 -1.40
C PHE A 71 -0.26 -5.56 -0.07
N HIS A 72 0.47 -6.35 0.71
CA HIS A 72 -0.02 -6.79 2.03
C HIS A 72 -0.27 -5.61 2.98
N ALA A 73 0.58 -4.57 2.95
CA ALA A 73 0.35 -3.37 3.74
C ALA A 73 -0.93 -2.61 3.29
N ALA A 74 -1.24 -2.60 1.99
CA ALA A 74 -2.42 -1.96 1.43
C ALA A 74 -3.74 -2.66 1.79
N LEU A 75 -3.68 -3.96 2.11
CA LEU A 75 -4.83 -4.74 2.56
C LEU A 75 -5.18 -4.53 4.04
N GLY A 76 -4.28 -3.95 4.83
CA GLY A 76 -4.56 -3.70 6.25
C GLY A 76 -5.56 -2.57 6.51
N GLU A 77 -5.94 -2.43 7.78
CA GLU A 77 -6.91 -1.41 8.22
C GLU A 77 -6.29 -0.10 8.71
N SER A 78 -4.98 -0.10 8.96
CA SER A 78 -4.31 1.05 9.57
C SER A 78 -4.32 2.27 8.64
N PRO A 79 -4.18 3.51 9.16
CA PRO A 79 -3.95 4.70 8.32
C PRO A 79 -2.74 4.58 7.37
N TYR A 80 -1.83 3.63 7.63
CA TYR A 80 -0.69 3.33 6.78
C TYR A 80 -1.06 2.50 5.55
N ALA A 81 -2.19 1.78 5.56
CA ALA A 81 -2.70 1.05 4.41
C ALA A 81 -3.09 1.99 3.27
N THR A 82 -3.75 3.12 3.58
CA THR A 82 -4.04 4.17 2.59
C THR A 82 -2.75 4.69 1.94
N ARG A 83 -1.67 4.85 2.72
CA ARG A 83 -0.38 5.24 2.16
C ARG A 83 0.17 4.18 1.21
N ALA A 84 0.11 2.90 1.59
CA ALA A 84 0.54 1.80 0.71
C ALA A 84 -0.27 1.76 -0.60
N ARG A 85 -1.60 1.96 -0.54
CA ARG A 85 -2.45 2.10 -1.74
C ARG A 85 -1.98 3.24 -2.64
N HIS A 86 -1.77 4.44 -2.09
CA HIS A 86 -1.27 5.58 -2.87
C HIS A 86 0.10 5.32 -3.52
N ILE A 87 1.00 4.62 -2.83
CA ILE A 87 2.29 4.22 -3.40
C ILE A 87 2.08 3.31 -4.62
N LEU A 88 1.19 2.31 -4.51
CA LEU A 88 0.88 1.39 -5.60
C LEU A 88 0.16 2.08 -6.76
N VAL A 89 -0.76 3.01 -6.49
CA VAL A 89 -1.44 3.83 -7.51
C VAL A 89 -0.44 4.65 -8.32
N GLY A 90 0.58 5.20 -7.66
CA GLY A 90 1.63 5.99 -8.31
C GLY A 90 2.64 5.18 -9.15
N LEU A 91 2.69 3.85 -9.00
CA LEU A 91 3.57 3.00 -9.80
C LEU A 91 3.01 2.84 -11.23
N PRO A 92 3.84 2.99 -12.29
CA PRO A 92 3.41 2.77 -13.67
C PRO A 92 2.75 1.40 -13.87
N ALA A 93 1.67 1.37 -14.65
CA ALA A 93 0.84 0.18 -14.83
C ALA A 93 1.64 -1.01 -15.39
N ASP A 94 2.57 -0.78 -16.31
CA ASP A 94 3.45 -1.81 -16.88
C ASP A 94 4.42 -2.43 -15.84
N MET A 95 4.79 -1.67 -14.81
CA MET A 95 5.60 -2.18 -13.69
C MET A 95 4.77 -2.84 -12.60
N ARG A 96 3.55 -2.35 -12.38
CA ARG A 96 2.64 -2.72 -11.29
C ARG A 96 1.79 -3.95 -11.60
N ASP A 97 1.10 -3.90 -12.73
CA ASP A 97 -0.06 -4.74 -13.01
C ASP A 97 0.27 -6.23 -13.13
N PRO A 98 1.39 -6.68 -13.75
CA PRO A 98 1.70 -8.10 -13.83
C PRO A 98 1.83 -8.79 -12.46
N GLN A 99 2.46 -8.11 -11.51
CA GLN A 99 2.67 -8.66 -10.17
C GLN A 99 1.46 -8.45 -9.27
N LEU A 100 0.77 -7.31 -9.39
CA LEU A 100 -0.48 -7.04 -8.69
C LEU A 100 -1.55 -8.07 -9.05
N GLU A 101 -1.69 -8.40 -10.33
CA GLU A 101 -2.64 -9.40 -10.81
C GLU A 101 -2.38 -10.78 -10.20
N ALA A 102 -1.12 -11.21 -10.18
CA ALA A 102 -0.74 -12.48 -9.57
C ALA A 102 -1.03 -12.53 -8.06
N LEU A 103 -0.86 -11.41 -7.34
CA LEU A 103 -1.16 -11.32 -5.91
C LEU A 103 -2.66 -11.25 -5.65
N ALA A 104 -3.39 -10.39 -6.36
CA ALA A 104 -4.84 -10.27 -6.25
C ALA A 104 -5.55 -11.58 -6.59
N SER A 105 -5.13 -12.26 -7.65
CA SER A 105 -5.71 -13.55 -8.04
C SER A 105 -5.57 -14.63 -6.96
N ARG A 106 -4.50 -14.58 -6.15
CA ARG A 106 -4.32 -15.51 -5.02
C ARG A 106 -5.31 -15.25 -3.90
N GLU A 107 -5.53 -13.98 -3.54
CA GLU A 107 -6.53 -13.62 -2.52
C GLU A 107 -7.96 -13.89 -3.01
N ILE A 108 -8.23 -13.79 -4.33
CA ILE A 108 -9.56 -14.03 -4.92
C ILE A 108 -9.87 -15.53 -5.06
N ALA A 109 -8.87 -16.37 -5.31
CA ALA A 109 -9.08 -17.79 -5.60
C ALA A 109 -9.66 -18.59 -4.41
N ASP A 110 -9.39 -18.14 -3.19
CA ASP A 110 -9.88 -18.77 -1.95
C ASP A 110 -10.27 -17.67 -0.95
N PRO A 111 -11.43 -17.02 -1.16
CA PRO A 111 -11.82 -15.88 -0.35
C PRO A 111 -12.24 -16.35 1.05
N ASP A 112 -11.41 -16.06 2.04
CA ASP A 112 -11.68 -16.38 3.45
C ASP A 112 -12.71 -15.39 4.03
N PRO A 113 -13.90 -15.85 4.47
CA PRO A 113 -14.91 -14.99 5.09
C PRO A 113 -14.43 -14.29 6.37
N GLU A 114 -13.47 -14.86 7.09
CA GLU A 114 -12.92 -14.24 8.30
C GLU A 114 -12.01 -13.05 7.99
N ARG A 115 -11.53 -12.93 6.74
CA ARG A 115 -10.64 -11.87 6.23
C ARG A 115 -11.37 -10.86 5.34
N TRP A 116 -12.62 -10.57 5.70
CA TRP A 116 -13.50 -9.71 4.90
C TRP A 116 -12.97 -8.27 4.78
N GLU A 117 -12.26 -7.77 5.80
CA GLU A 117 -11.64 -6.45 5.80
C GLU A 117 -10.55 -6.34 4.73
N GLU A 118 -9.69 -7.36 4.61
CA GLU A 118 -8.64 -7.41 3.60
C GLU A 118 -9.22 -7.55 2.18
N LEU A 119 -10.27 -8.34 2.00
CA LEU A 119 -10.95 -8.47 0.70
C LEU A 119 -11.66 -7.16 0.31
N ARG A 120 -12.25 -6.44 1.27
CA ARG A 120 -12.79 -5.09 1.02
C ARG A 120 -11.69 -4.10 0.70
N ALA A 121 -10.54 -4.17 1.38
CA ALA A 121 -9.37 -3.36 1.08
C ALA A 121 -8.77 -3.66 -0.31
N LEU A 122 -8.81 -4.93 -0.75
CA LEU A 122 -8.44 -5.34 -2.09
C LEU A 122 -9.38 -4.72 -3.12
N ALA A 123 -10.69 -4.74 -2.90
CA ALA A 123 -11.65 -4.08 -3.80
C ALA A 123 -11.36 -2.58 -3.96
N VAL A 124 -11.07 -1.88 -2.86
CA VAL A 124 -10.66 -0.46 -2.88
C VAL A 124 -9.36 -0.27 -3.67
N LEU A 125 -8.34 -1.10 -3.42
CA LEU A 125 -7.07 -1.02 -4.14
C LEU A 125 -7.29 -1.21 -5.65
N LEU A 126 -8.07 -2.22 -6.06
CA LEU A 126 -8.34 -2.53 -7.47
C LEU A 126 -9.09 -1.38 -8.17
N GLU A 127 -10.04 -0.75 -7.48
CA GLU A 127 -10.69 0.47 -7.94
C GLU A 127 -9.69 1.63 -8.09
N ASP A 128 -8.89 1.90 -7.06
CA ASP A 128 -7.91 3.00 -7.03
C ASP A 128 -6.86 2.88 -8.16
N VAL A 129 -6.42 1.66 -8.50
CA VAL A 129 -5.44 1.44 -9.58
C VAL A 129 -6.09 1.30 -10.97
N GLY A 130 -7.42 1.28 -11.04
CA GLY A 130 -8.18 1.11 -12.29
C GLY A 130 -8.27 -0.31 -12.84
N ARG A 131 -7.94 -1.34 -12.05
CA ARG A 131 -8.03 -2.77 -12.45
C ARG A 131 -9.43 -3.32 -12.23
N LEU A 132 -10.41 -2.69 -12.88
CA LEU A 132 -11.83 -3.07 -12.81
C LEU A 132 -12.10 -4.47 -13.38
N ASP A 133 -11.26 -4.93 -14.30
CA ASP A 133 -11.27 -6.28 -14.82
C ASP A 133 -11.01 -7.33 -13.72
N ILE A 134 -10.05 -7.08 -12.83
CA ILE A 134 -9.78 -7.94 -11.67
C ILE A 134 -10.90 -7.82 -10.62
N LEU A 135 -11.39 -6.60 -10.40
CA LEU A 135 -12.46 -6.34 -9.45
C LEU A 135 -13.73 -7.16 -9.78
N VAL A 136 -14.06 -7.35 -11.06
CA VAL A 136 -15.17 -8.22 -11.47
C VAL A 136 -14.98 -9.66 -10.96
N PHE A 137 -13.77 -10.22 -11.03
CA PHE A 137 -13.51 -11.56 -10.51
C PHE A 137 -13.66 -11.63 -8.99
N LEU A 138 -13.19 -10.62 -8.25
CA LEU A 138 -13.40 -10.54 -6.81
C LEU A 138 -14.89 -10.51 -6.47
N LYS A 139 -15.67 -9.67 -7.17
CA LYS A 139 -17.13 -9.56 -6.98
C LYS A 139 -17.82 -10.91 -7.19
N GLU A 140 -17.48 -11.61 -8.27
CA GLU A 140 -18.04 -12.94 -8.55
C GLU A 140 -17.66 -13.98 -7.49
N ALA A 141 -16.44 -13.92 -6.94
CA ALA A 141 -15.97 -14.85 -5.92
C ALA A 141 -16.70 -14.68 -4.57
N VAL A 142 -17.16 -13.47 -4.24
CA VAL A 142 -17.74 -13.13 -2.93
C VAL A 142 -19.26 -12.96 -2.92
N LYS A 143 -19.92 -12.95 -4.08
CA LYS A 143 -21.36 -12.66 -4.21
C LYS A 143 -22.28 -13.59 -3.41
N ASP A 144 -21.89 -14.85 -3.28
CA ASP A 144 -22.63 -15.89 -2.56
C ASP A 144 -22.01 -16.20 -1.18
N SER A 145 -21.08 -15.36 -0.70
CA SER A 145 -20.41 -15.54 0.58
C SER A 145 -21.43 -15.56 1.73
N PRO A 146 -21.24 -16.40 2.77
CA PRO A 146 -22.08 -16.33 3.98
C PRO A 146 -21.89 -15.01 4.74
N GLU A 147 -20.72 -14.36 4.64
CA GLU A 147 -20.43 -13.08 5.27
C GLU A 147 -21.09 -11.93 4.51
N GLU A 148 -21.92 -11.14 5.20
CA GLU A 148 -22.66 -10.03 4.60
C GLU A 148 -21.73 -8.93 4.08
N ALA A 149 -20.68 -8.61 4.83
CA ALA A 149 -19.71 -7.58 4.44
C ALA A 149 -19.00 -7.91 3.12
N LEU A 150 -18.84 -9.19 2.82
CA LEU A 150 -18.26 -9.68 1.57
C LEU A 150 -19.25 -9.56 0.40
N ARG A 151 -20.52 -9.91 0.61
CA ARG A 151 -21.55 -9.72 -0.43
C ARG A 151 -21.70 -8.26 -0.84
N TRP A 152 -21.57 -7.32 0.11
CA TRP A 152 -21.58 -5.89 -0.20
C TRP A 152 -20.47 -5.47 -1.17
N ILE A 153 -19.35 -6.19 -1.26
CA ILE A 153 -18.33 -5.89 -2.29
C ILE A 153 -18.91 -6.08 -3.70
N ALA A 154 -19.75 -7.10 -3.90
CA ALA A 154 -20.41 -7.36 -5.19
C ALA A 154 -21.43 -6.26 -5.56
N GLU A 155 -21.98 -5.56 -4.57
CA GLU A 155 -23.03 -4.56 -4.74
C GLU A 155 -22.48 -3.12 -4.80
N ASP A 156 -21.52 -2.79 -3.94
CA ASP A 156 -21.05 -1.41 -3.68
C ASP A 156 -19.91 -0.93 -4.58
N PHE A 157 -19.28 -1.81 -5.36
CA PHE A 157 -18.08 -1.49 -6.14
C PHE A 157 -18.29 -1.61 -7.67
N PRO A 158 -17.69 -0.72 -8.49
CA PRO A 158 -16.97 0.49 -8.07
C PRO A 158 -17.94 1.51 -7.43
N ARG A 159 -17.45 2.27 -6.46
CA ARG A 159 -18.26 3.24 -5.70
C ARG A 159 -18.66 4.45 -6.53
N TYR A 160 -17.94 4.71 -7.62
CA TYR A 160 -18.22 5.77 -8.57
C TYR A 160 -18.26 5.17 -9.98
N SER A 161 -19.47 5.01 -10.53
CA SER A 161 -19.72 4.59 -11.92
C SER A 161 -20.40 5.69 -12.71
#